data_AF-A0A4Q3W8E9-F1
#
_entry.id   AF-A0A4Q3W8E9-F1
#
_cell.length_a   1.000
_cell.length_b   1.000
_cell.length_c   1.000
_cell.angle_alpha   90.00
_cell.angle_beta   90.00
_cell.angle_gamma   90.00
#
_symmetry.space_group_name_H-M   'P 1'
#
loop_
_entity.id
_entity.type
_entity.pdbx_description
1 polymer ?
#
loop_
_entity_poly.entity_id
_entity_poly.type
_entity_poly.pdbx_seq_one_letter_code
_entity_poly.pdbx_strand_id
1 'polypeptide(L)'
;MLPEHAPFTPDQRNALESLIVSLDPVQKGWLSGFLAAGSAPAASVISAPLPSAKLTVVYGTESGNSEVLADRTVKEAKKRGFKAIMKNMSEIAPADLAKASNLLVIVSTWGDGEPPETATAFYK
;
A
#
# COMPACT_ATOMS: atom_id res chain seq x y z
N MET A 1 11.36 -39.73 -3.66
CA MET A 1 10.54 -40.65 -2.85
C MET A 1 9.99 -39.84 -1.70
N LEU A 2 8.68 -39.59 -1.70
CA LEU A 2 8.00 -38.93 -0.58
C LEU A 2 7.91 -39.90 0.60
N PRO A 3 8.07 -39.44 1.86
CA PRO A 3 7.92 -40.31 3.03
C PRO A 3 6.51 -40.93 3.12
N GLU A 4 6.41 -42.15 3.63
CA GLU A 4 5.11 -42.84 3.79
C GLU A 4 4.15 -42.12 4.75
N HIS A 5 4.68 -41.31 5.67
CA HIS A 5 3.91 -40.51 6.63
C HIS A 5 3.50 -39.13 6.10
N ALA A 6 3.76 -38.82 4.83
CA ALA A 6 3.27 -37.57 4.25
C ALA A 6 1.72 -37.54 4.26
N PRO A 7 1.07 -36.38 4.51
CA PRO A 7 -0.38 -36.26 4.66
C PRO A 7 -1.12 -36.34 3.31
N PHE A 8 -0.83 -37.38 2.52
CA PHE A 8 -1.37 -37.63 1.18
C PHE A 8 -1.84 -39.07 1.07
N THR A 9 -2.93 -39.30 0.33
CA THR A 9 -3.37 -40.66 0.01
C THR A 9 -2.33 -41.38 -0.86
N PRO A 10 -2.34 -42.73 -0.94
CA PRO A 10 -1.42 -43.48 -1.80
C PRO A 10 -1.45 -43.02 -3.27
N ASP A 11 -2.63 -42.75 -3.81
CA ASP A 11 -2.79 -42.28 -5.19
C ASP A 11 -2.22 -40.86 -5.39
N GLN A 12 -2.41 -39.97 -4.41
CA GLN A 12 -1.84 -38.62 -4.44
C GLN A 12 -0.31 -38.64 -4.40
N ARG A 13 0.28 -39.54 -3.61
CA ARG A 13 1.75 -39.71 -3.55
C ARG A 13 2.30 -40.15 -4.90
N ASN A 14 1.70 -41.17 -5.51
CA ASN A 14 2.14 -41.67 -6.83
C ASN A 14 2.06 -40.58 -7.91
N ALA A 15 0.97 -39.81 -7.94
CA ALA A 15 0.80 -38.69 -8.87
C ALA A 15 1.84 -37.59 -8.66
N LEU A 16 2.09 -37.22 -7.40
CA LEU A 16 3.06 -36.18 -7.04
C LEU A 16 4.50 -36.61 -7.32
N GLU A 17 4.84 -37.87 -7.09
CA GLU A 17 6.17 -38.42 -7.43
C GLU A 17 6.41 -38.42 -8.93
N SER A 18 5.45 -38.87 -9.72
CA SER A 18 5.52 -38.83 -11.20
C SER A 18 5.74 -37.39 -11.70
N LEU A 19 5.03 -36.43 -11.13
CA LEU A 19 5.18 -35.01 -11.45
C LEU A 19 6.54 -34.46 -11.04
N ILE A 20 7.01 -34.72 -9.82
CA ILE A 20 8.31 -34.23 -9.34
C ILE A 20 9.47 -34.79 -10.17
N VAL A 21 9.36 -36.03 -10.65
CA VAL A 21 10.38 -36.65 -11.50
C VAL A 21 10.41 -36.05 -12.91
N SER A 22 9.26 -35.65 -13.45
CA SER A 22 9.18 -35.09 -14.82
C SER A 22 9.59 -33.61 -14.93
N LEU A 23 9.67 -32.88 -13.81
CA LEU A 23 10.02 -31.44 -13.78
C LEU A 23 11.53 -31.18 -13.79
N ASP A 24 11.92 -30.13 -14.51
CA ASP A 24 13.28 -29.59 -14.49
C ASP A 24 13.56 -28.73 -13.22
N PRO A 25 14.82 -28.33 -12.96
CA PRO A 25 15.17 -27.54 -11.78
C PRO A 25 14.49 -26.17 -11.70
N VAL A 26 14.26 -25.51 -12.84
CA VAL A 26 13.61 -24.19 -12.91
C VAL A 26 12.12 -24.32 -12.60
N GLN A 27 11.47 -25.33 -13.17
CA GLN A 27 10.06 -25.64 -12.95
C GLN A 27 9.79 -26.04 -11.49
N LYS A 28 10.70 -26.81 -10.88
CA LYS A 28 10.63 -27.13 -9.43
C LYS A 28 10.72 -25.87 -8.58
N GLY A 29 11.65 -24.97 -8.90
CA GLY A 29 11.79 -23.68 -8.24
C GLY A 29 10.51 -22.85 -8.35
N TRP A 30 9.97 -22.70 -9.55
CA TRP A 30 8.74 -21.95 -9.79
C TRP A 30 7.53 -22.54 -9.06
N LEU A 31 7.32 -23.87 -9.13
CA LEU A 31 6.20 -24.55 -8.48
C LEU A 31 6.27 -24.40 -6.95
N SER A 32 7.47 -24.49 -6.37
CA SER A 32 7.66 -24.28 -4.93
C SER A 32 7.24 -22.88 -4.49
N GLY A 33 7.58 -21.86 -5.28
CA GLY A 33 7.18 -20.47 -5.02
C GLY A 33 5.68 -20.25 -5.19
N PHE A 34 5.07 -20.87 -6.22
CA PHE A 34 3.63 -20.79 -6.45
C PHE A 34 2.82 -21.42 -5.30
N LEU A 35 3.21 -22.61 -4.85
CA LEU A 35 2.56 -23.28 -3.72
C LEU A 35 2.78 -22.54 -2.39
N ALA A 36 3.97 -21.95 -2.18
CA ALA A 36 4.24 -21.09 -1.04
C ALA A 36 3.37 -19.82 -1.04
N ALA A 37 3.16 -19.21 -2.22
CA ALA A 37 2.30 -18.05 -2.38
C ALA A 37 0.80 -18.38 -2.22
N GLY A 38 0.37 -19.56 -2.68
CA GLY A 38 -1.02 -20.03 -2.58
C GLY A 38 -1.43 -20.58 -1.21
N SER A 39 -0.47 -20.81 -0.30
CA SER A 39 -0.71 -21.27 1.08
C SER A 39 -0.80 -20.13 2.10
N ALA A 40 -0.69 -18.87 1.65
CA ALA A 40 -1.26 -17.81 2.46
C ALA A 40 -2.76 -18.12 2.54
N PRO A 41 -3.36 -18.28 3.74
CA PRO A 41 -4.79 -18.10 3.81
C PRO A 41 -5.08 -16.75 3.12
N ALA A 42 -6.27 -16.58 2.56
CA ALA A 42 -6.85 -15.26 2.60
C ALA A 42 -6.91 -14.90 4.10
N ALA A 43 -5.78 -14.43 4.63
CA ALA A 43 -5.72 -13.71 5.85
C ALA A 43 -6.60 -12.51 5.51
N SER A 44 -7.86 -12.63 5.92
CA SER A 44 -8.37 -11.60 6.81
C SER A 44 -7.24 -11.35 7.79
N VAL A 45 -6.35 -10.42 7.39
CA VAL A 45 -5.47 -9.75 8.30
C VAL A 45 -6.45 -9.10 9.25
N ILE A 46 -6.78 -9.82 10.33
CA ILE A 46 -7.15 -9.16 11.57
C ILE A 46 -5.84 -8.52 11.99
N SER A 47 -5.54 -7.41 11.30
CA SER A 47 -4.64 -6.39 11.77
C SER A 47 -5.19 -6.06 13.14
N ALA A 48 -4.49 -6.49 14.19
CA ALA A 48 -4.65 -5.86 15.49
C ALA A 48 -4.72 -4.36 15.19
N PRO A 49 -5.76 -3.63 15.63
CA PRO A 49 -6.03 -2.30 15.14
C PRO A 49 -4.77 -1.48 15.38
N LEU A 50 -3.98 -1.28 14.32
CA LEU A 50 -2.87 -0.35 14.33
C LEU A 50 -3.50 0.94 14.84
N PRO A 51 -2.98 1.55 15.92
CA PRO A 51 -3.57 2.75 16.48
C PRO A 51 -3.81 3.69 15.33
N SER A 52 -5.08 4.01 15.05
CA SER A 52 -5.52 4.56 13.77
C SER A 52 -4.59 5.69 13.35
N ALA A 53 -3.66 5.39 12.44
CA ALA A 53 -2.51 6.25 12.23
C ALA A 53 -3.03 7.60 11.73
N LYS A 54 -2.64 8.69 12.40
CA LYS A 54 -3.05 10.04 12.00
C LYS A 54 -2.34 10.37 10.70
N LEU A 55 -3.10 10.74 9.67
CA LEU A 55 -2.58 11.19 8.38
C LEU A 55 -3.07 12.62 8.14
N THR A 56 -2.13 13.54 7.95
CA THR A 56 -2.45 14.90 7.51
C THR A 56 -2.16 14.98 6.03
N VAL A 57 -3.17 15.24 5.22
CA VAL A 57 -3.02 15.49 3.78
C VAL A 57 -3.10 16.99 3.57
N VAL A 58 -2.03 17.55 3.04
CA VAL A 58 -1.89 18.97 2.77
C VAL A 58 -1.84 19.17 1.26
N TYR A 59 -2.61 20.11 0.73
CA TYR A 59 -2.64 20.36 -0.71
C TYR A 59 -2.41 21.82 -1.09
N GLY A 60 -1.71 22.01 -2.20
CA GLY A 60 -1.55 23.28 -2.90
C GLY A 60 -2.15 23.16 -4.29
N THR A 61 -3.07 24.05 -4.63
CA THR A 61 -3.85 24.00 -5.87
C THR A 61 -4.06 25.40 -6.44
N GLU A 62 -4.13 25.48 -7.77
CA GLU A 62 -4.52 26.70 -8.50
C GLU A 62 -5.96 26.55 -9.04
N SER A 63 -6.21 25.48 -9.81
CA SER A 63 -7.48 25.21 -10.48
C SER A 63 -8.34 24.10 -9.85
N GLY A 64 -7.97 23.61 -8.66
CA GLY A 64 -8.73 22.62 -7.89
C GLY A 64 -8.34 21.15 -8.11
N ASN A 65 -7.46 20.82 -9.04
CA ASN A 65 -7.09 19.42 -9.31
C ASN A 65 -6.42 18.72 -8.11
N SER A 66 -5.49 19.40 -7.44
CA SER A 66 -4.79 18.85 -6.26
C SER A 66 -5.74 18.67 -5.08
N GLU A 67 -6.75 19.52 -4.95
CA GLU A 67 -7.80 19.41 -3.94
C GLU A 67 -8.64 18.14 -4.14
N VAL A 68 -9.08 17.88 -5.38
CA VAL A 68 -9.83 16.66 -5.71
C VAL A 68 -9.00 15.41 -5.43
N LEU A 69 -7.70 15.43 -5.73
CA LEU A 69 -6.80 14.32 -5.40
C LEU A 69 -6.61 14.15 -3.89
N ALA A 70 -6.51 15.24 -3.14
CA ALA A 70 -6.42 15.21 -1.68
C ALA A 70 -7.69 14.64 -1.04
N ASP A 71 -8.87 15.05 -1.49
CA ASP A 71 -10.15 14.51 -1.01
C ASP A 71 -10.27 13.00 -1.28
N ARG A 72 -9.94 12.56 -2.51
CA ARG A 72 -9.90 11.13 -2.86
C ARG A 72 -8.94 10.36 -1.96
N THR A 73 -7.77 10.93 -1.69
CA THR A 73 -6.76 10.31 -0.84
C THR A 73 -7.22 10.18 0.59
N VAL A 74 -7.84 11.21 1.16
CA VAL A 74 -8.41 11.16 2.52
C VAL A 74 -9.53 10.13 2.62
N LYS A 75 -10.41 10.05 1.62
CA LYS A 75 -11.48 9.03 1.56
C LYS A 75 -10.89 7.61 1.56
N GLU A 76 -9.88 7.37 0.75
CA GLU A 76 -9.22 6.06 0.65
C GLU A 76 -8.43 5.72 1.92
N ALA A 77 -7.71 6.68 2.49
CA ALA A 77 -6.99 6.51 3.75
C ALA A 77 -7.95 6.18 4.91
N LYS A 78 -9.11 6.84 4.99
CA LYS A 78 -10.14 6.52 5.99
C LYS A 78 -10.65 5.08 5.84
N LYS A 79 -10.90 4.61 4.61
CA LYS A 79 -11.30 3.20 4.35
C LYS A 79 -10.24 2.20 4.82
N ARG A 80 -8.96 2.58 4.76
CA ARG A 80 -7.82 1.78 5.22
C ARG A 80 -7.55 1.88 6.72
N GLY A 81 -8.38 2.59 7.49
CA GLY A 81 -8.27 2.71 8.95
C GLY A 81 -7.42 3.88 9.45
N PHE A 82 -7.01 4.82 8.59
CA PHE A 82 -6.30 6.02 9.01
C PHE A 82 -7.26 7.09 9.56
N LYS A 83 -6.80 7.83 10.57
CA LYS A 83 -7.43 9.10 10.98
C LYS A 83 -6.91 10.21 10.06
N ALA A 84 -7.45 10.25 8.85
CA ALA A 84 -7.01 11.18 7.82
C ALA A 84 -7.79 12.51 7.84
N ILE A 85 -7.06 13.63 7.79
CA ILE A 85 -7.60 14.98 7.65
C ILE A 85 -7.01 15.65 6.41
N MET A 86 -7.77 16.53 5.77
CA MET A 86 -7.33 17.35 4.64
C MET A 86 -7.16 18.80 5.11
N LYS A 87 -6.11 19.50 4.66
CA LYS A 87 -5.92 20.93 4.90
C LYS A 87 -5.36 21.62 3.66
N ASN A 88 -5.85 22.83 3.37
CA ASN A 88 -5.25 23.68 2.35
C ASN A 88 -3.92 24.24 2.87
N MET A 89 -2.90 24.31 2.02
CA MET A 89 -1.63 24.97 2.36
C MET A 89 -1.82 26.43 2.79
N SER A 90 -2.80 27.15 2.26
CA SER A 90 -3.04 28.55 2.69
C SER A 90 -3.56 28.68 4.12
N GLU A 91 -4.05 27.59 4.74
CA GLU A 91 -4.71 27.58 6.05
C GLU A 91 -3.81 27.07 7.19
N ILE A 92 -2.57 26.70 6.88
CA ILE A 92 -1.63 26.14 7.86
C ILE A 92 -0.29 26.85 7.81
N ALA A 93 0.41 26.91 8.95
CA ALA A 93 1.78 27.38 8.97
C ALA A 93 2.76 26.20 8.78
N PRO A 94 3.94 26.41 8.18
CA PRO A 94 4.99 25.38 8.09
C PRO A 94 5.35 24.77 9.45
N ALA A 95 5.31 25.57 10.52
CA ALA A 95 5.56 25.12 11.89
C ALA A 95 4.55 24.07 12.40
N ASP A 96 3.32 24.05 11.88
CA ASP A 96 2.30 23.07 12.27
C ASP A 96 2.53 21.69 11.64
N LEU A 97 3.30 21.61 10.55
CA LEU A 97 3.67 20.34 9.92
C LEU A 97 4.53 19.47 10.83
N ALA A 98 5.37 20.09 11.68
CA ALA A 98 6.21 19.36 12.63
C ALA A 98 5.40 18.56 13.67
N LYS A 99 4.12 18.90 13.87
CA LYS A 99 3.21 18.21 14.78
C LYS A 99 2.52 17.00 14.11
N ALA A 100 2.64 16.85 12.79
CA ALA A 100 2.00 15.77 12.05
C ALA A 100 2.80 14.48 12.18
N SER A 101 2.15 13.39 12.63
CA SER A 101 2.79 12.08 12.72
C SER A 101 3.06 11.45 11.35
N ASN A 102 2.09 11.56 10.44
CA ASN A 102 2.26 11.21 9.03
C ASN A 102 1.74 12.37 8.18
N LEU A 103 2.53 12.78 7.20
CA LEU A 103 2.24 13.90 6.32
C LEU A 103 2.28 13.43 4.86
N LEU A 104 1.24 13.75 4.11
CA LEU A 104 1.21 13.62 2.66
C LEU A 104 0.98 15.01 2.05
N VAL A 105 1.79 15.36 1.05
CA VAL A 105 1.76 16.66 0.39
C VAL A 105 1.39 16.47 -1.07
N ILE A 106 0.35 17.17 -1.54
CA ILE A 106 -0.12 17.13 -2.92
C ILE A 106 -0.14 18.55 -3.47
N VAL A 107 0.86 18.91 -4.26
CA VAL A 107 1.01 20.28 -4.77
C VAL A 107 1.13 20.21 -6.28
N SER A 108 0.31 21.00 -6.98
CA SER A 108 0.48 21.23 -8.41
C SER A 108 1.62 22.20 -8.64
N THR A 109 2.21 22.22 -9.83
CA THR A 109 3.07 23.32 -10.28
C THR A 109 2.31 24.15 -11.31
N TRP A 110 2.70 25.41 -11.48
CA TRP A 110 2.14 26.33 -12.47
C TRP A 110 3.24 26.93 -13.35
N GLY A 111 2.88 27.39 -14.54
CA GLY A 111 3.80 28.05 -15.47
C GLY A 111 5.07 27.23 -15.75
N ASP A 112 6.22 27.83 -15.47
CA ASP A 112 7.56 27.26 -15.67
C ASP A 112 8.04 26.39 -14.48
N GLY A 113 7.14 26.00 -13.58
CA GLY A 113 7.46 25.18 -12.40
C GLY A 113 7.27 25.91 -11.06
N GLU A 114 6.58 27.05 -11.07
CA GLU A 114 6.29 27.84 -9.89
C GLU A 114 5.25 27.15 -9.00
N PRO A 115 5.31 27.34 -7.67
CA PRO A 115 4.26 26.85 -6.79
C PRO A 115 2.95 27.64 -7.02
N PRO A 116 1.78 27.02 -6.81
CA PRO A 116 0.50 27.71 -6.84
C PRO A 116 0.45 28.75 -5.73
N GLU A 117 -0.45 29.73 -5.87
CA GLU A 117 -0.56 30.83 -4.90
C GLU A 117 -0.74 30.29 -3.46
N THR A 118 -1.59 29.27 -3.33
CA THR A 118 -1.88 28.59 -2.06
C THR A 118 -0.66 27.92 -1.40
N ALA A 119 0.39 27.60 -2.16
CA ALA A 119 1.62 26.96 -1.66
C ALA A 119 2.80 27.93 -1.53
N THR A 120 2.65 29.19 -1.96
CA THR A 120 3.77 30.15 -2.03
C THR A 120 4.40 30.43 -0.66
N ALA A 121 3.59 30.49 0.40
CA ALA A 121 4.06 30.69 1.78
C ALA A 121 4.85 29.50 2.34
N PHE A 122 4.71 28.31 1.75
CA PHE A 122 5.46 27.11 2.12
C PHE A 122 6.78 26.96 1.36
N TYR A 123 6.91 27.64 0.22
CA TYR A 123 8.08 27.56 -0.65
C TYR A 123 9.19 28.55 -0.27
N LYS A 124 8.83 29.68 0.35
CA LYS A 124 9.77 30.73 0.81
C LYS A 124 10.28 30.45 2.21
#